data_AF-A0A3Q3XD24-F1
#
_entry.id   AF-A0A3Q3XD24-F1
#
_cell.length_a   1.000
_cell.length_b   1.000
_cell.length_c   1.000
_cell.angle_alpha   90.00
_cell.angle_beta   90.00
_cell.angle_gamma   90.00
#
_symmetry.space_group_name_H-M   'P 1'
#
loop_
_entity.id
_entity.type
_entity.pdbx_description
1 polymer ?
#
loop_
_entity_poly.entity_id
_entity_poly.type
_entity_poly.pdbx_seq_one_letter_code
_entity_poly.pdbx_strand_id
1 'polypeptide(L)'
;KLQAFACTGSRKPASGDGGFKPAPEVDVTHSHRFLRVELELNANLRRLTFSEPVQYVYNPLEYAWDTHRCYVETYCRAGQRFLFLGMNPGPFGMAQTGVSAVGGAAGASGHHASIAKEPKSQ
;
A
#
# COMPACT_ATOMS: atom_id res chain seq x y z
N LYS A 1 19.83 3.85 -15.68
CA LYS A 1 19.10 5.14 -15.69
C LYS A 1 17.83 4.94 -14.87
N LEU A 2 17.78 5.53 -13.67
CA LEU A 2 16.62 5.48 -12.77
C LEU A 2 15.50 6.33 -13.43
N GLN A 3 14.39 5.71 -13.80
CA GLN A 3 13.14 6.43 -14.05
C GLN A 3 12.19 6.07 -12.93
N ALA A 4 12.10 6.96 -11.94
CA ALA A 4 11.02 6.95 -10.97
C ALA A 4 9.72 7.27 -11.72
N PHE A 5 8.78 6.33 -11.75
CA PHE A 5 7.45 6.61 -12.26
C PHE A 5 6.67 7.35 -11.17
N ALA A 6 6.26 8.57 -11.50
CA ALA A 6 5.44 9.41 -10.67
C ALA A 6 4.05 8.77 -10.48
N CYS A 7 3.57 8.78 -9.24
CA CYS A 7 2.18 8.54 -8.90
C CYS A 7 1.34 9.68 -9.51
N THR A 8 1.00 9.61 -10.81
CA THR A 8 0.14 10.61 -11.45
C THR A 8 -1.32 10.29 -11.17
N GLY A 9 -1.70 10.38 -9.90
CA GLY A 9 -3.09 10.54 -9.49
C GLY A 9 -3.58 11.96 -9.81
N SER A 10 -3.57 12.36 -11.09
CA SER A 10 -4.11 13.66 -11.50
C SER A 10 -5.63 13.65 -11.35
N ARG A 11 -6.15 14.30 -10.30
CA ARG A 11 -7.51 14.85 -10.33
C ARG A 11 -7.45 16.26 -10.91
N LYS A 12 -8.16 16.49 -12.03
CA LYS A 12 -8.62 17.84 -12.38
C LYS A 12 -9.63 18.28 -11.32
N PRO A 13 -9.49 19.48 -10.71
CA PRO A 13 -10.56 20.03 -9.89
C PRO A 13 -11.75 20.38 -10.79
N ALA A 14 -12.96 19.97 -10.38
CA ALA A 14 -14.19 20.44 -11.01
C ALA A 14 -14.32 21.94 -10.71
N SER A 15 -14.39 22.75 -11.75
CA SER A 15 -14.61 24.20 -11.67
C SER A 15 -16.03 24.49 -11.19
N GLY A 16 -16.14 25.19 -10.06
CA GLY A 16 -17.37 25.79 -9.53
C GLY A 16 -17.00 26.92 -8.58
N ASP A 17 -17.45 28.12 -8.90
CA ASP A 17 -17.16 29.42 -8.28
C ASP A 17 -17.79 29.58 -6.88
N GLY A 18 -17.15 30.38 -6.00
CA GLY A 18 -17.80 31.03 -4.86
C GLY A 18 -17.43 30.57 -3.43
N GLY A 19 -16.57 31.36 -2.76
CA GLY A 19 -16.60 31.56 -1.30
C GLY A 19 -15.45 30.93 -0.49
N PHE A 20 -14.58 31.77 0.10
CA PHE A 20 -13.61 31.34 1.10
C PHE A 20 -14.35 30.90 2.38
N LYS A 21 -14.59 29.59 2.48
CA LYS A 21 -15.09 28.91 3.67
C LYS A 21 -13.86 28.49 4.50
N PRO A 22 -13.84 28.70 5.84
CA PRO A 22 -12.70 28.31 6.66
C PRO A 22 -12.41 26.81 6.45
N ALA A 23 -11.12 26.49 6.28
CA ALA A 23 -10.65 25.18 5.88
C ALA A 23 -11.27 24.08 6.76
N PRO A 24 -11.93 23.06 6.17
CA PRO A 24 -12.47 21.98 6.97
C PRO A 24 -11.32 21.21 7.62
N GLU A 25 -11.54 20.80 8.88
CA GLU A 25 -10.70 19.89 9.64
C GLU A 25 -10.16 18.76 8.76
N VAL A 26 -8.89 18.40 8.97
CA VAL A 26 -8.11 17.41 8.21
C VAL A 26 -8.98 16.20 7.84
N ASP A 27 -9.52 16.19 6.62
CA ASP A 27 -10.27 15.06 6.07
C ASP A 27 -9.26 13.95 5.78
N VAL A 28 -8.97 13.16 6.81
CA VAL A 28 -8.03 12.06 6.70
C VAL A 28 -8.69 11.00 5.81
N THR A 29 -8.23 10.91 4.56
CA THR A 29 -8.75 9.95 3.60
C THR A 29 -8.71 8.53 4.13
N HIS A 30 -9.62 7.67 3.67
CA HIS A 30 -9.66 6.24 4.06
C HIS A 30 -8.32 5.56 3.79
N SER A 31 -7.69 5.87 2.65
CA SER A 31 -6.35 5.42 2.29
C SER A 31 -5.29 5.84 3.32
N HIS A 32 -5.30 7.08 3.80
CA HIS A 32 -4.32 7.54 4.80
C HIS A 32 -4.53 6.85 6.15
N ARG A 33 -5.78 6.63 6.56
CA ARG A 33 -6.08 5.85 7.78
C ARG A 33 -5.61 4.41 7.65
N PHE A 34 -5.81 3.78 6.50
CA PHE A 34 -5.39 2.41 6.22
C PHE A 34 -3.87 2.27 6.25
N LEU A 35 -3.16 3.12 5.51
CA LEU A 35 -1.68 3.13 5.48
C LEU A 35 -1.09 3.36 6.87
N ARG A 36 -1.72 4.20 7.70
CA ARG A 36 -1.25 4.42 9.07
C ARG A 36 -1.33 3.16 9.92
N VAL A 37 -2.41 2.38 9.79
CA VAL A 37 -2.55 1.09 10.49
C VAL A 37 -1.50 0.10 10.01
N GLU A 38 -1.18 0.07 8.72
CA GLU A 38 -0.13 -0.82 8.19
C GLU A 38 1.28 -0.43 8.67
N LEU A 39 1.57 0.87 8.77
CA LEU A 39 2.84 1.35 9.33
C LEU A 39 2.98 0.98 10.81
N GLU A 40 1.91 1.08 11.59
CA GLU A 40 1.87 0.65 12.99
C GLU A 40 2.06 -0.86 13.12
N LEU A 41 1.36 -1.65 12.29
CA LEU A 41 1.53 -3.10 12.21
C LEU A 41 2.98 -3.45 11.88
N ASN A 42 3.58 -2.82 10.87
CA ASN A 42 4.99 -3.04 10.51
C ASN A 42 5.94 -2.73 11.68
N ALA A 43 5.68 -1.66 12.43
CA ALA A 43 6.46 -1.34 13.63
C ALA A 43 6.34 -2.43 14.71
N ASN A 44 5.19 -3.07 14.83
CA ASN A 44 4.96 -4.20 15.73
C ASN A 44 5.65 -5.47 15.25
N LEU A 45 5.53 -5.81 13.97
CA LEU A 45 6.15 -6.99 13.36
C LEU A 45 7.68 -6.95 13.44
N ARG A 46 8.29 -5.77 13.27
CA ARG A 46 9.75 -5.59 13.40
C ARG A 46 10.34 -6.02 14.74
N ARG A 47 9.52 -6.09 15.80
CA ARG A 47 9.97 -6.47 17.14
C ARG A 47 9.89 -7.98 17.39
N LEU A 48 9.32 -8.73 16.46
CA LEU A 48 9.21 -10.18 16.59
C LEU A 48 10.53 -10.85 16.17
N THR A 49 10.98 -11.79 16.98
CA THR A 49 12.07 -12.72 16.68
C THR A 49 11.47 -14.09 16.40
N PHE A 50 11.97 -14.79 15.39
CA PHE A 50 11.47 -16.12 15.04
C PHE A 50 12.60 -17.13 15.21
N SER A 51 12.30 -18.27 15.82
CA SER A 51 13.26 -19.37 15.94
C SER A 51 13.16 -20.31 14.73
N GLU A 52 14.05 -21.30 14.70
CA GLU A 52 13.93 -22.46 13.80
C GLU A 52 12.49 -23.02 13.77
N PRO A 53 11.98 -23.45 12.59
CA PRO A 53 12.70 -23.59 11.31
C PRO A 53 12.69 -22.34 10.41
N VAL A 54 12.37 -21.15 10.95
CA VAL A 54 12.24 -19.92 10.14
C VAL A 54 13.62 -19.36 9.78
N GLN A 55 14.03 -19.55 8.53
CA GLN A 55 15.33 -19.09 8.03
C GLN A 55 15.31 -17.68 7.44
N TYR A 56 14.16 -17.26 6.89
CA TYR A 56 14.03 -15.95 6.22
C TYR A 56 12.66 -15.34 6.52
N VAL A 57 12.65 -14.03 6.76
CA VAL A 57 11.43 -13.24 6.91
C VAL A 57 11.40 -12.14 5.88
N TYR A 58 10.30 -12.06 5.14
CA TYR A 58 10.05 -11.03 4.14
C TYR A 58 8.89 -10.15 4.61
N ASN A 59 9.08 -8.83 4.48
CA ASN A 59 7.99 -7.87 4.66
C ASN A 59 7.84 -7.01 3.39
N PRO A 60 6.93 -7.35 2.46
CA PRO A 60 6.72 -6.56 1.24
C PRO A 60 6.23 -5.15 1.52
N LEU A 61 5.65 -4.88 2.69
CA LEU A 61 5.25 -3.52 3.07
C LEU A 61 6.47 -2.65 3.45
N GLU A 62 7.67 -3.22 3.58
CA GLU A 62 8.91 -2.44 3.72
C GLU A 62 9.58 -2.24 2.36
N TYR A 63 9.90 -3.32 1.65
CA TYR A 63 10.70 -3.23 0.43
C TYR A 63 9.91 -2.87 -0.84
N ALA A 64 8.59 -3.06 -0.85
CA ALA A 64 7.69 -2.74 -1.97
C ALA A 64 6.69 -1.63 -1.61
N TRP A 65 7.05 -0.79 -0.63
CA TRP A 65 6.16 0.22 -0.04
C TRP A 65 5.56 1.18 -1.07
N ASP A 66 6.35 1.71 -2.00
CA ASP A 66 5.86 2.73 -2.94
C ASP A 66 4.74 2.18 -3.84
N THR A 67 4.90 0.96 -4.35
CA THR A 67 3.86 0.29 -5.15
C THR A 67 2.61 0.01 -4.31
N HIS A 68 2.81 -0.49 -3.09
CA HIS A 68 1.71 -0.77 -2.17
C HIS A 68 0.93 0.50 -1.80
N ARG A 69 1.63 1.57 -1.42
CA ARG A 69 1.07 2.88 -1.12
C ARG A 69 0.26 3.43 -2.28
N CYS A 70 0.81 3.38 -3.49
CA CYS A 70 0.11 3.79 -4.71
C CYS A 70 -1.19 3.01 -4.91
N TYR A 71 -1.16 1.68 -4.72
CA TYR A 71 -2.36 0.84 -4.78
C TYR A 71 -3.41 1.26 -3.75
N VAL A 72 -3.03 1.45 -2.48
CA VAL A 72 -3.98 1.86 -1.42
C VAL A 72 -4.54 3.26 -1.68
N GLU A 73 -3.70 4.23 -2.05
CA GLU A 73 -4.16 5.59 -2.39
C GLU A 73 -5.12 5.58 -3.59
N THR A 74 -4.89 4.69 -4.56
CA THR A 74 -5.73 4.57 -5.75
C THR A 74 -7.07 3.90 -5.46
N TYR A 75 -7.09 2.79 -4.71
CA TYR A 75 -8.26 1.91 -4.61
C TYR A 75 -8.96 1.91 -3.24
N CYS A 76 -8.31 2.36 -2.16
CA CYS A 76 -8.93 2.48 -0.83
C CYS A 76 -9.77 3.77 -0.71
N ARG A 77 -10.95 3.73 -1.33
CA ARG A 77 -11.91 4.85 -1.37
C ARG A 77 -13.05 4.64 -0.39
N ALA A 78 -13.75 5.71 -0.02
CA ALA A 78 -14.98 5.61 0.74
C ALA A 78 -16.05 4.76 0.00
N GLY A 79 -16.96 4.13 0.75
CA GLY A 79 -18.09 3.38 0.18
C GLY A 79 -17.82 1.90 -0.14
N GLN A 80 -16.64 1.37 0.18
CA GLN A 80 -16.39 -0.08 0.14
C GLN A 80 -17.22 -0.78 1.24
N ARG A 81 -18.02 -1.77 0.84
CA ARG A 81 -18.90 -2.53 1.77
C ARG A 81 -18.36 -3.91 2.13
N PHE A 82 -17.41 -4.40 1.35
CA PHE A 82 -16.85 -5.73 1.47
C PHE A 82 -15.33 -5.64 1.55
N LEU A 83 -14.74 -6.47 2.40
CA LEU A 83 -13.30 -6.63 2.51
C LEU A 83 -12.96 -8.08 2.19
N PHE A 84 -12.17 -8.29 1.14
CA PHE A 84 -11.59 -9.58 0.84
C PHE A 84 -10.27 -9.70 1.60
N LEU A 85 -10.14 -10.75 2.42
CA LEU A 85 -8.98 -10.97 3.26
C LEU A 85 -8.30 -12.29 2.87
N GLY A 86 -7.04 -12.19 2.47
CA GLY A 86 -6.16 -13.36 2.29
C GLY A 86 -5.40 -13.69 3.58
N MET A 87 -4.59 -14.75 3.55
CA MET A 87 -3.71 -15.09 4.68
C MET A 87 -2.46 -14.21 4.70
N ASN A 88 -1.50 -14.50 3.82
CA ASN A 88 -0.16 -13.88 3.80
C ASN A 88 0.35 -13.74 2.35
N PRO A 89 1.37 -12.90 2.10
CA PRO A 89 1.96 -12.73 0.78
C PRO A 89 2.45 -14.05 0.15
N GLY A 90 1.95 -14.38 -1.04
CA GLY A 90 2.49 -15.48 -1.85
C GLY A 90 3.78 -15.08 -2.60
N PRO A 91 4.71 -16.02 -2.88
CA PRO A 91 6.04 -15.73 -3.43
C PRO A 91 6.03 -15.16 -4.87
N PHE A 92 4.95 -15.38 -5.62
CA PHE A 92 4.76 -14.91 -6.99
C PHE A 92 3.72 -13.78 -7.11
N GLY A 93 3.17 -13.31 -5.98
CA GLY A 93 2.18 -12.24 -5.95
C GLY A 93 2.70 -11.04 -5.17
N MET A 94 2.05 -10.76 -4.03
CA MET A 94 2.37 -9.61 -3.19
C MET A 94 3.84 -9.53 -2.75
N ALA A 95 4.53 -10.67 -2.59
CA ALA A 95 5.95 -10.65 -2.27
C ALA A 95 6.83 -10.06 -3.41
N GLN A 96 6.32 -9.99 -4.64
CA GLN A 96 7.04 -9.40 -5.77
C GLN A 96 6.55 -7.99 -6.11
N THR A 97 5.28 -7.70 -5.85
CA THR A 97 4.61 -6.49 -6.36
C THR A 97 4.19 -5.51 -5.26
N GLY A 98 4.13 -5.92 -4.00
CA GLY A 98 3.52 -5.15 -2.91
C GLY A 98 1.98 -5.14 -2.94
N VAL A 99 1.34 -5.80 -3.91
CA VAL A 99 -0.14 -5.80 -4.07
C VAL A 99 -0.70 -7.21 -3.88
N SER A 100 -1.77 -7.34 -3.07
CA SER A 100 -2.44 -8.62 -2.85
C SER A 100 -3.25 -9.06 -4.06
N ALA A 101 -3.10 -10.33 -4.46
CA ALA A 101 -3.89 -10.94 -5.52
C ALA A 101 -5.36 -11.16 -5.12
N VAL A 102 -5.66 -11.16 -3.81
CA VAL A 102 -7.02 -11.34 -3.27
C VAL A 102 -7.80 -10.01 -3.21
N GLY A 103 -7.18 -8.89 -3.59
CA GLY A 103 -7.81 -7.57 -3.55
C GLY A 103 -8.89 -7.40 -4.63
N GLY A 104 -10.14 -7.20 -4.21
CA GLY A 104 -11.32 -6.93 -5.06
C GLY A 104 -11.31 -5.61 -5.85
N ALA A 105 -10.13 -5.03 -6.12
CA ALA A 105 -9.99 -3.94 -7.08
C ALA A 105 -9.73 -4.54 -8.47
N ALA A 106 -10.81 -4.87 -9.17
CA ALA A 106 -10.75 -5.16 -10.60
C ALA A 106 -10.16 -3.94 -11.33
N GLY A 107 -8.87 -4.03 -11.73
CA GLY A 107 -8.25 -2.99 -12.56
C GLY A 107 -6.81 -2.57 -12.21
N ALA A 108 -6.08 -3.29 -11.36
CA ALA A 108 -4.64 -3.03 -11.21
C ALA A 108 -3.88 -3.50 -12.47
N SER A 109 -3.86 -2.67 -13.52
CA SER A 109 -2.94 -2.87 -14.65
C SER A 109 -1.51 -2.77 -14.14
N GLY A 110 -0.67 -3.73 -14.50
CA GLY A 110 0.63 -3.99 -13.90
C GLY A 110 1.56 -2.77 -13.91
N HIS A 111 1.91 -2.27 -12.73
CA HIS A 111 2.98 -1.30 -12.55
C HIS A 111 4.25 -2.07 -12.21
N HIS A 112 5.22 -2.07 -13.14
CA HIS A 112 6.52 -2.69 -12.92
C HIS A 112 7.42 -1.71 -12.15
N ALA A 113 7.58 -1.94 -10.86
CA ALA A 113 8.66 -1.36 -10.06
C ALA A 113 9.76 -2.41 -9.86
N SER A 114 11.03 -2.03 -10.03
CA SER A 114 12.15 -2.86 -9.61
C SER A 114 12.20 -2.84 -8.09
N ILE A 115 11.82 -3.96 -7.48
CA ILE A 115 11.77 -4.12 -6.03
C ILE A 115 13.02 -4.91 -5.59
N ALA A 116 13.87 -4.27 -4.79
CA ALA A 116 15.02 -4.92 -4.18
C ALA A 116 14.54 -5.87 -3.07
N LYS A 117 14.93 -7.14 -3.14
CA LYS A 117 14.55 -8.17 -2.18
C LYS A 117 15.76 -8.49 -1.31
N GLU A 118 15.86 -7.86 -0.16
CA GLU A 118 16.80 -8.31 0.87
C GLU A 118 15.99 -8.90 2.03
N PRO A 119 15.95 -10.23 2.19
CA PRO A 119 15.41 -10.83 3.40
C PRO A 119 16.28 -10.42 4.58
N LYS A 120 15.64 -10.18 5.73
CA LYS A 120 16.37 -10.14 6.99
C LYS A 120 16.69 -11.59 7.36
N SER A 121 17.97 -11.94 7.47
CA SER A 121 18.34 -13.16 8.20
C SER A 121 18.01 -12.94 9.67
N GLN A 122 17.57 -14.00 10.35
CA GLN A 122 17.56 -14.02 11.82
C GLN A 122 19.01 -13.88 12.33
#